data_AF-C1E0U7-F1
#
_entry.id   AF-C1E0U7-F1
#
_cell.length_a   1.000
_cell.length_b   1.000
_cell.length_c   1.000
_cell.angle_alpha   90.00
_cell.angle_beta   90.00
_cell.angle_gamma   90.00
#
_symmetry.space_group_name_H-M   'P 1'
#
loop_
_entity.id
_entity.type
_entity.pdbx_description
1 polymer ?
#
loop_
_entity_poly.entity_id
_entity_poly.type
_entity_poly.pdbx_seq_one_letter_code
_entity_poly.pdbx_strand_id
1 'polypeptide(L)'
;MRGSASRTVAWAALARSATIDPARIIASAARASAPAHRREDASRSRGRWIERRRRHEHPRFSTVGEAFLVAAHAEVLRRAGAEVPANLAQLLAVVTAEGASPLPPDARDGLHPLVLPIAKAWRGDRDDDRVVGLLLRPSPSSPRAPLAGPLPVVLAGPGGVRMLAKDAASYVHAAIIREDASPASATTTPEPYPVAGAAGAAGRAMYTRGELAASSMPDRPEVFILRNVGKFPDDMEAMALRHLRGVEKEGASPSQSAVTSALVTAEWYANDRAFEGWAGPQAFNARMLFAMGRADEARDAARVALSTAACWDTVGTERGGAAEMAALAGLDARMGARELREMLETGGEAHKAAAAAMAGRIPENVGASGGPRGEGGMSEETSRGYATRAAAAALDAVALGSEADVARGAGESWENAREEVGSAYGEAGLAGLAAFVLRR
;
A
#
# COMPACT_ATOMS: atom_id res chain seq x y z
N MET A 1 12.61 62.57 27.06
CA MET A 1 13.62 61.53 26.74
C MET A 1 13.18 60.22 27.40
N ARG A 2 13.43 59.08 26.74
CA ARG A 2 12.69 57.80 26.81
C ARG A 2 11.43 57.87 25.94
N GLY A 3 11.14 57.01 24.98
CA GLY A 3 11.68 55.71 24.58
C GLY A 3 10.46 54.91 24.12
N SER A 4 10.14 54.92 22.83
CA SER A 4 8.94 54.27 22.27
C SER A 4 9.30 52.88 21.76
N ALA A 5 8.94 51.87 22.54
CA ALA A 5 8.72 50.51 22.10
C ALA A 5 7.29 50.15 22.53
N SER A 6 6.46 49.74 21.56
CA SER A 6 5.34 48.79 21.67
C SER A 6 4.30 49.07 20.58
N ARG A 7 4.42 48.35 19.46
CA ARG A 7 3.28 48.03 18.60
C ARG A 7 2.92 46.57 18.86
N THR A 8 2.17 46.39 19.93
CA THR A 8 1.42 45.17 20.23
C THR A 8 -0.05 45.52 20.07
N VAL A 9 -0.86 44.54 19.68
CA VAL A 9 -2.33 44.53 19.52
C VAL A 9 -2.78 44.55 18.05
N ALA A 10 -3.02 43.34 17.52
CA ALA A 10 -4.33 42.94 17.00
C ALA A 10 -4.26 41.53 16.36
N TRP A 11 -4.39 40.45 17.15
CA TRP A 11 -4.77 39.10 16.65
C TRP A 11 -5.44 38.24 17.75
N ALA A 12 -6.30 38.85 18.58
CA ALA A 12 -7.02 38.16 19.66
C ALA A 12 -8.54 38.01 19.42
N ALA A 13 -8.99 37.94 18.15
CA ALA A 13 -10.41 37.81 17.85
C ALA A 13 -10.69 36.95 16.61
N LEU A 14 -10.25 35.69 16.61
CA LEU A 14 -10.81 34.64 15.72
C LEU A 14 -10.54 33.21 16.22
N ALA A 15 -10.46 33.03 17.55
CA ALA A 15 -10.31 31.73 18.19
C ALA A 15 -11.59 31.37 18.96
N ARG A 16 -12.71 31.14 18.26
CA ARG A 16 -13.91 30.48 18.80
C ARG A 16 -14.70 29.77 17.68
N SER A 17 -14.19 28.62 17.25
CA SER A 17 -14.98 27.42 16.89
C SER A 17 -14.01 26.33 16.41
N ALA A 18 -14.24 25.08 16.83
CA ALA A 18 -13.49 23.87 16.46
C ALA A 18 -12.05 23.74 16.98
N THR A 19 -11.89 23.59 18.30
CA THR A 19 -10.75 22.85 18.87
C THR A 19 -10.96 21.35 18.62
N ILE A 20 -10.28 20.80 17.62
CA ILE A 20 -10.03 19.36 17.51
C ILE A 20 -8.77 19.08 18.34
N ASP A 21 -8.95 18.36 19.46
CA ASP A 21 -7.88 17.88 20.32
C ASP A 21 -7.38 16.52 19.77
N PRO A 22 -6.15 16.43 19.23
CA PRO A 22 -5.65 15.20 18.62
C PRO A 22 -5.33 14.09 19.65
N ALA A 23 -5.37 14.36 20.95
CA ALA A 23 -5.08 13.37 21.99
C ALA A 23 -6.29 12.50 22.40
N ARG A 24 -7.50 12.76 21.86
CA ARG A 24 -8.74 12.15 22.36
C ARG A 24 -9.35 11.03 21.50
N ILE A 25 -8.78 10.72 20.34
CA ILE A 25 -9.30 9.67 19.43
C ILE A 25 -8.80 8.26 19.81
N ILE A 26 -7.82 8.12 20.70
CA ILE A 26 -7.25 6.81 21.06
C ILE A 26 -7.93 6.14 22.29
N ALA A 27 -8.88 6.81 22.97
CA ALA A 27 -9.34 6.33 24.29
C ALA A 27 -10.86 6.13 24.50
N SER A 28 -11.69 6.10 23.44
CA SER A 28 -13.17 6.05 23.62
C SER A 28 -13.89 4.82 23.04
N ALA A 29 -13.23 3.66 22.91
CA ALA A 29 -13.89 2.39 22.59
C ALA A 29 -13.87 1.36 23.75
N ALA A 30 -13.54 1.78 24.97
CA ALA A 30 -13.53 0.89 26.13
C ALA A 30 -14.30 1.51 27.29
N ARG A 31 -15.63 1.31 27.31
CA ARG A 31 -16.45 1.18 28.53
C ARG A 31 -17.93 0.94 28.19
N ALA A 32 -18.32 -0.33 28.22
CA ALA A 32 -19.64 -0.74 28.69
C ALA A 32 -19.56 -2.20 29.19
N SER A 33 -19.72 -2.35 30.51
CA SER A 33 -20.08 -3.55 31.30
C SER A 33 -19.06 -3.94 32.40
N ALA A 34 -19.54 -3.83 33.64
CA ALA A 34 -18.89 -4.03 34.96
C ALA A 34 -18.89 -5.55 35.38
N PRO A 35 -18.50 -5.99 36.61
CA PRO A 35 -18.07 -5.26 37.81
C PRO A 35 -16.82 -5.80 38.57
N ALA A 36 -16.40 -4.97 39.52
CA ALA A 36 -15.53 -5.16 40.70
C ALA A 36 -14.85 -6.52 40.96
N HIS A 37 -13.52 -6.49 41.18
CA HIS A 37 -12.90 -7.08 42.38
C HIS A 37 -11.51 -6.46 42.66
N ARG A 38 -11.44 -5.84 43.85
CA ARG A 38 -10.37 -5.73 44.85
C ARG A 38 -8.89 -5.81 44.38
N ARG A 39 -8.17 -4.69 44.62
CA ARG A 39 -6.71 -4.59 44.70
C ARG A 39 -6.16 -5.55 45.76
N GLU A 40 -5.10 -6.26 45.43
CA GLU A 40 -4.04 -6.62 46.38
C GLU A 40 -2.72 -6.86 45.64
N ASP A 41 -1.65 -6.50 46.35
CA ASP A 41 -0.26 -6.36 45.94
C ASP A 41 0.37 -7.63 45.34
N ALA A 42 1.34 -7.45 44.43
CA ALA A 42 2.57 -8.26 44.45
C ALA A 42 3.62 -7.71 43.46
N SER A 43 4.43 -6.78 43.95
CA SER A 43 5.85 -6.74 43.63
C SER A 43 6.48 -8.11 43.91
N ARG A 44 6.73 -8.92 42.87
CA ARG A 44 7.74 -10.01 42.78
C ARG A 44 7.39 -10.97 41.64
N SER A 45 8.12 -10.89 40.53
CA SER A 45 8.57 -12.06 39.74
C SER A 45 9.27 -11.63 38.43
N ARG A 46 10.32 -10.81 38.55
CA ARG A 46 11.40 -10.81 37.54
C ARG A 46 12.14 -12.15 37.70
N GLY A 47 11.83 -13.13 36.86
CA GLY A 47 12.52 -14.44 36.93
C GLY A 47 11.84 -15.64 36.26
N ARG A 48 10.82 -15.46 35.40
CA ARG A 48 10.16 -16.57 34.69
C ARG A 48 9.71 -16.21 33.27
N TRP A 49 10.59 -15.60 32.47
CA TRP A 49 10.27 -15.19 31.09
C TRP A 49 11.04 -15.93 29.98
N ILE A 50 11.89 -16.91 30.32
CA ILE A 50 12.69 -17.65 29.31
C ILE A 50 12.16 -19.06 29.03
N GLU A 51 11.17 -19.57 29.77
CA GLU A 51 10.77 -20.99 29.69
C GLU A 51 9.38 -21.27 29.09
N ARG A 52 8.87 -20.38 28.23
CA ARG A 52 7.75 -20.69 27.31
C ARG A 52 8.15 -20.66 25.83
N ARG A 53 9.42 -20.96 25.55
CA ARG A 53 9.93 -21.19 24.19
C ARG A 53 9.99 -22.69 23.83
N ARG A 54 9.09 -23.51 24.39
CA ARG A 54 9.03 -24.95 24.09
C ARG A 54 7.87 -25.29 23.17
N ARG A 55 8.28 -25.75 21.98
CA ARG A 55 7.58 -26.65 21.05
C ARG A 55 6.41 -26.07 20.27
N HIS A 56 6.71 -25.15 19.35
CA HIS A 56 6.15 -25.31 18.01
C HIS A 56 7.15 -26.11 17.22
N GLU A 57 6.93 -27.43 17.18
CA GLU A 57 7.53 -28.26 16.14
C GLU A 57 7.11 -27.62 14.81
N HIS A 58 8.08 -27.08 14.06
CA HIS A 58 7.86 -26.71 12.68
C HIS A 58 7.22 -27.93 12.01
N PRO A 59 5.96 -27.84 11.52
CA PRO A 59 5.43 -28.93 10.74
C PRO A 59 6.39 -29.08 9.58
N ARG A 60 7.05 -30.24 9.48
CA ARG A 60 7.65 -30.65 8.22
C ARG A 60 6.47 -30.80 7.26
N PHE A 61 6.12 -29.72 6.58
CA PHE A 61 5.19 -29.72 5.48
C PHE A 61 5.62 -30.84 4.54
N SER A 62 4.70 -31.76 4.23
CA SER A 62 4.97 -32.80 3.24
C SER A 62 5.20 -32.12 1.89
N THR A 63 6.35 -32.38 1.27
CA THR A 63 6.75 -31.83 -0.04
C THR A 63 5.69 -32.00 -1.14
N VAL A 64 4.82 -33.02 -1.02
CA VAL A 64 3.71 -33.28 -1.92
C VAL A 64 2.61 -32.19 -1.84
N GLY A 65 2.32 -31.68 -0.64
CA GLY A 65 1.31 -30.66 -0.42
C GLY A 65 1.72 -29.30 -0.99
N GLU A 66 2.98 -28.92 -0.84
CA GLU A 66 3.53 -27.69 -1.42
C GLU A 66 3.53 -27.73 -2.95
N ALA A 67 3.94 -28.86 -3.55
CA ALA A 67 3.95 -29.01 -5.00
C ALA A 67 2.54 -28.89 -5.59
N PHE A 68 1.54 -29.48 -4.94
CA PHE A 68 0.13 -29.34 -5.32
C PHE A 68 -0.34 -27.89 -5.21
N LEU A 69 0.02 -27.21 -4.12
CA LEU A 69 -0.33 -25.81 -3.90
C LEU A 69 0.26 -24.90 -4.99
N VAL A 70 1.54 -25.06 -5.32
CA VAL A 70 2.21 -24.32 -6.41
C VAL A 70 1.51 -24.57 -7.74
N ALA A 71 1.18 -25.82 -8.05
CA ALA A 71 0.49 -26.18 -9.29
C ALA A 71 -0.92 -25.53 -9.38
N ALA A 72 -1.66 -25.52 -8.26
CA ALA A 72 -2.97 -24.88 -8.18
C ALA A 72 -2.91 -23.36 -8.43
N HIS A 73 -1.94 -22.67 -7.81
CA HIS A 73 -1.72 -21.23 -8.05
C HIS A 73 -1.34 -20.95 -9.50
N ALA A 74 -0.41 -21.73 -10.06
CA ALA A 74 0.01 -21.59 -11.45
C ALA A 74 -1.15 -21.77 -12.43
N GLU A 75 -2.06 -22.70 -12.16
CA GLU A 75 -3.25 -22.91 -13.00
C GLU A 75 -4.23 -21.73 -12.94
N VAL A 76 -4.46 -21.16 -11.76
CA VAL A 76 -5.31 -19.96 -11.62
C VAL A 76 -4.71 -18.78 -12.38
N LEU A 77 -3.39 -18.57 -12.30
CA LEU A 77 -2.70 -17.52 -13.05
C LEU A 77 -2.87 -17.68 -14.57
N ARG A 78 -2.68 -18.91 -15.10
CA ARG A 78 -2.85 -19.19 -16.53
C ARG A 78 -4.27 -18.89 -17.00
N ARG A 79 -5.28 -19.31 -16.24
CA ARG A 79 -6.70 -19.04 -16.57
C ARG A 79 -7.04 -17.56 -16.52
N ALA A 80 -6.41 -16.81 -15.62
CA ALA A 80 -6.55 -15.36 -15.55
C ALA A 80 -5.85 -14.63 -16.70
N GLY A 81 -5.02 -15.33 -17.50
CA GLY A 81 -4.24 -14.75 -18.59
C GLY A 81 -2.92 -14.12 -18.14
N ALA A 82 -2.42 -14.48 -16.95
CA ALA A 82 -1.16 -14.01 -16.40
C ALA A 82 -0.01 -15.01 -16.64
N GLU A 83 1.20 -14.49 -16.76
CA GLU A 83 2.41 -15.33 -16.76
C GLU A 83 2.72 -15.86 -15.36
N VAL A 84 3.05 -17.15 -15.27
CA VAL A 84 3.39 -17.78 -13.99
C VAL A 84 4.79 -17.35 -13.57
N PRO A 85 4.96 -16.72 -12.38
CA PRO A 85 6.29 -16.32 -11.90
C PRO A 85 7.23 -17.52 -11.76
N ALA A 86 8.44 -17.42 -12.33
CA ALA A 86 9.44 -18.48 -12.25
C ALA A 86 9.78 -18.86 -10.80
N ASN A 87 9.73 -17.89 -9.88
CA ASN A 87 10.03 -18.08 -8.46
C ASN A 87 8.78 -18.26 -7.57
N LEU A 88 7.63 -18.65 -8.14
CA LEU A 88 6.39 -18.87 -7.36
C LEU A 88 6.58 -19.90 -6.23
N ALA A 89 7.28 -21.00 -6.51
CA ALA A 89 7.56 -22.02 -5.50
C ALA A 89 8.44 -21.49 -4.36
N GLN A 90 9.48 -20.70 -4.68
CA GLN A 90 10.34 -20.10 -3.68
C GLN A 90 9.59 -19.03 -2.87
N LEU A 91 8.70 -18.25 -3.49
CA LEU A 91 7.87 -17.28 -2.78
C LEU A 91 7.02 -17.95 -1.70
N LEU A 92 6.29 -19.02 -2.06
CA LEU A 92 5.48 -19.78 -1.11
C LEU A 92 6.32 -20.34 0.05
N ALA A 93 7.46 -20.95 -0.28
CA ALA A 93 8.36 -21.54 0.71
C ALA A 93 8.97 -20.49 1.65
N VAL A 94 9.44 -19.36 1.10
CA VAL A 94 10.05 -18.26 1.85
C VAL A 94 9.03 -17.59 2.76
N VAL A 95 7.84 -17.25 2.26
CA VAL A 95 6.79 -16.62 3.06
C VAL A 95 6.33 -17.54 4.20
N THR A 96 6.27 -18.85 3.94
CA THR A 96 5.98 -19.85 4.99
C THR A 96 7.12 -19.92 6.02
N ALA A 97 8.37 -19.85 5.59
CA ALA A 97 9.55 -19.82 6.47
C ALA A 97 9.64 -18.53 7.31
N GLU A 98 9.10 -17.41 6.82
CA GLU A 98 8.90 -16.17 7.58
C GLU A 98 7.80 -16.28 8.66
N GLY A 99 7.10 -17.42 8.71
CA GLY A 99 6.09 -17.74 9.73
C GLY A 99 4.65 -17.52 9.29
N ALA A 100 4.41 -17.18 8.02
CA ALA A 100 3.06 -17.07 7.48
C ALA A 100 2.43 -18.46 7.24
N SER A 101 1.10 -18.53 7.23
CA SER A 101 0.39 -19.78 6.95
C SER A 101 0.00 -19.83 5.47
N PRO A 102 0.43 -20.83 4.69
CA PRO A 102 0.12 -20.91 3.27
C PRO A 102 -1.40 -21.04 3.04
N LEU A 103 -1.90 -20.38 2.00
CA LEU A 103 -3.31 -20.37 1.63
C LEU A 103 -3.54 -21.03 0.27
N PRO A 104 -4.65 -21.75 0.05
CA PRO A 104 -5.06 -22.16 -1.28
C PRO A 104 -5.46 -20.94 -2.13
N PRO A 105 -5.35 -21.04 -3.46
CA PRO A 105 -5.71 -19.92 -4.34
C PRO A 105 -7.20 -19.54 -4.28
N ASP A 106 -8.03 -20.44 -3.73
CA ASP A 106 -9.46 -20.36 -3.48
C ASP A 106 -9.80 -19.57 -2.19
N ALA A 107 -8.83 -19.31 -1.30
CA ALA A 107 -9.07 -18.61 -0.04
C ALA A 107 -9.18 -17.09 -0.26
N ARG A 108 -10.23 -16.66 -0.97
CA ARG A 108 -10.41 -15.26 -1.42
C ARG A 108 -11.56 -14.53 -0.75
N ASP A 109 -12.24 -15.17 0.20
CA ASP A 109 -13.32 -14.56 0.97
C ASP A 109 -12.86 -13.26 1.64
N GLY A 110 -13.54 -12.15 1.34
CA GLY A 110 -13.24 -10.84 1.94
C GLY A 110 -11.92 -10.22 1.48
N LEU A 111 -11.20 -10.86 0.55
CA LEU A 111 -9.93 -10.38 0.01
C LEU A 111 -10.16 -9.42 -1.16
N HIS A 112 -9.21 -8.50 -1.37
CA HIS A 112 -9.20 -7.63 -2.54
C HIS A 112 -9.43 -8.42 -3.85
N PRO A 113 -10.34 -8.00 -4.75
CA PRO A 113 -10.78 -8.84 -5.89
C PRO A 113 -9.67 -9.25 -6.85
N LEU A 114 -8.65 -8.40 -7.00
CA LEU A 114 -7.50 -8.61 -7.88
C LEU A 114 -6.35 -9.40 -7.23
N VAL A 115 -6.47 -9.82 -5.98
CA VAL A 115 -5.38 -10.52 -5.27
C VAL A 115 -5.58 -12.03 -5.33
N LEU A 116 -4.53 -12.72 -5.76
CA LEU A 116 -4.36 -14.16 -5.59
C LEU A 116 -3.63 -14.40 -4.26
N PRO A 117 -4.28 -15.00 -3.24
CA PRO A 117 -3.66 -15.25 -1.94
C PRO A 117 -2.47 -16.19 -2.10
N ILE A 118 -1.45 -16.01 -1.26
CA ILE A 118 -0.28 -16.90 -1.15
C ILE A 118 -0.17 -17.42 0.28
N ALA A 119 -0.28 -16.53 1.27
CA ALA A 119 -0.24 -16.89 2.68
C ALA A 119 -0.91 -15.85 3.57
N LYS A 120 -1.50 -16.29 4.70
CA LYS A 120 -1.95 -15.41 5.78
C LYS A 120 -0.73 -14.94 6.56
N ALA A 121 -0.48 -13.63 6.56
CA ALA A 121 0.66 -13.04 7.25
C ALA A 121 0.50 -13.18 8.77
N TRP A 122 1.58 -13.50 9.48
CA TRP A 122 1.59 -13.54 10.93
C TRP A 122 2.20 -12.24 11.49
N ARG A 123 1.45 -11.47 12.29
CA ARG A 123 1.98 -10.27 12.97
C ARG A 123 1.55 -10.21 14.44
N GLY A 124 2.04 -11.17 15.22
CA GLY A 124 1.84 -11.16 16.68
C GLY A 124 0.42 -11.58 17.12
N ASP A 125 0.06 -11.23 18.35
CA ASP A 125 -1.13 -11.74 19.08
C ASP A 125 -2.48 -11.13 18.62
N ARG A 126 -2.49 -10.41 17.49
CA ARG A 126 -3.72 -9.92 16.85
C ARG A 126 -3.92 -10.70 15.56
N ASP A 127 -5.12 -11.22 15.40
CA ASP A 127 -5.59 -11.84 14.16
C ASP A 127 -5.79 -10.72 13.12
N ASP A 128 -4.67 -10.19 12.63
CA ASP A 128 -4.68 -9.24 11.54
C ASP A 128 -4.98 -10.05 10.27
N ASP A 129 -6.16 -9.86 9.68
CA ASP A 129 -6.62 -10.46 8.41
C ASP A 129 -5.83 -9.90 7.21
N ARG A 130 -4.51 -10.04 7.26
CA ARG A 130 -3.58 -9.60 6.23
C ARG A 130 -3.07 -10.80 5.47
N VAL A 131 -3.08 -10.68 4.16
CA VAL A 131 -2.72 -11.76 3.25
C VAL A 131 -1.61 -11.28 2.34
N VAL A 132 -0.51 -12.02 2.30
CA VAL A 132 0.50 -11.88 1.25
C VAL A 132 -0.08 -12.53 -0.01
N GLY A 133 -0.03 -11.82 -1.13
CA GLY A 133 -0.60 -12.28 -2.39
C GLY A 133 0.09 -11.72 -3.62
N LEU A 134 -0.34 -12.19 -4.79
CA LEU A 134 0.04 -11.62 -6.09
C LEU A 134 -1.09 -10.73 -6.60
N LEU A 135 -0.75 -9.53 -7.09
CA LEU A 135 -1.73 -8.60 -7.64
C LEU A 135 -1.88 -8.75 -9.15
N LEU A 136 -3.06 -9.17 -9.60
CA LEU A 136 -3.42 -9.33 -11.01
C LEU A 136 -4.07 -8.05 -11.54
N ARG A 137 -3.29 -6.99 -11.69
CA ARG A 137 -3.78 -5.69 -12.19
C ARG A 137 -3.44 -5.51 -13.67
N PRO A 138 -4.44 -5.19 -14.52
CA PRO A 138 -4.19 -4.79 -15.91
C PRO A 138 -3.27 -3.57 -15.99
N SER A 139 -2.20 -3.69 -16.77
CA SER A 139 -1.38 -2.51 -17.08
C SER A 139 -2.03 -1.68 -18.18
N PRO A 140 -2.22 -0.36 -17.99
CA PRO A 140 -2.73 0.52 -19.04
C PRO A 140 -1.74 0.67 -20.21
N SER A 141 -0.46 0.35 -20.01
CA SER A 141 0.59 0.47 -21.04
C SER A 141 0.64 -0.69 -22.03
N SER A 142 -0.09 -1.79 -21.78
CA SER A 142 -0.12 -2.96 -22.67
C SER A 142 -1.55 -3.45 -22.91
N PRO A 143 -2.32 -2.79 -23.80
CA PRO A 143 -3.73 -3.13 -24.05
C PRO A 143 -3.93 -4.51 -24.69
N ARG A 144 -2.90 -5.08 -25.33
CA ARG A 144 -2.98 -6.41 -25.99
C ARG A 144 -2.60 -7.57 -25.07
N ALA A 145 -1.85 -7.29 -24.01
CA ALA A 145 -1.39 -8.30 -23.07
C ALA A 145 -1.29 -7.65 -21.67
N PRO A 146 -2.44 -7.33 -21.06
CA PRO A 146 -2.50 -6.46 -19.89
C PRO A 146 -1.89 -7.09 -18.63
N LEU A 147 -1.69 -8.41 -18.62
CA LEU A 147 -1.08 -9.18 -17.52
C LEU A 147 0.24 -9.88 -17.93
N ALA A 148 0.83 -9.53 -19.07
CA ALA A 148 2.08 -10.15 -19.57
C ALA A 148 3.35 -9.54 -18.93
N GLY A 149 3.31 -9.28 -17.62
CA GLY A 149 4.40 -8.66 -16.88
C GLY A 149 4.58 -9.28 -15.50
N PRO A 150 5.67 -8.90 -14.80
CA PRO A 150 5.90 -9.34 -13.44
C PRO A 150 4.71 -8.97 -12.54
N LEU A 151 4.20 -9.95 -11.81
CA LEU A 151 3.12 -9.76 -10.83
C LEU A 151 3.71 -9.23 -9.52
N PRO A 152 3.30 -8.04 -9.05
CA PRO A 152 3.74 -7.51 -7.77
C PRO A 152 3.31 -8.42 -6.62
N VAL A 153 4.22 -8.62 -5.67
CA VAL A 153 3.89 -9.23 -4.38
C VAL A 153 3.33 -8.13 -3.48
N VAL A 154 2.17 -8.38 -2.89
CA VAL A 154 1.44 -7.37 -2.11
C VAL A 154 1.02 -7.91 -0.74
N LEU A 155 0.83 -7.00 0.20
CA LEU A 155 0.10 -7.22 1.43
C LEU A 155 -1.30 -6.65 1.26
N ALA A 156 -2.30 -7.54 1.23
CA ALA A 156 -3.71 -7.18 1.12
C ALA A 156 -4.39 -7.17 2.49
N GLY A 157 -5.42 -6.35 2.63
CA GLY A 157 -6.36 -6.41 3.75
C GLY A 157 -7.56 -5.49 3.54
N PRO A 158 -8.33 -5.17 4.59
CA PRO A 158 -9.66 -4.56 4.43
C PRO A 158 -9.66 -3.23 3.68
N GLY A 159 -8.66 -2.37 3.89
CA GLY A 159 -8.58 -1.03 3.26
C GLY A 159 -7.80 -0.97 1.95
N GLY A 160 -7.32 -2.09 1.41
CA GLY A 160 -6.62 -2.12 0.11
C GLY A 160 -5.40 -3.02 0.09
N VAL A 161 -4.41 -2.62 -0.70
CA VAL A 161 -3.17 -3.35 -0.96
C VAL A 161 -1.94 -2.46 -0.78
N ARG A 162 -0.87 -3.02 -0.22
CA ARG A 162 0.46 -2.41 -0.19
C ARG A 162 1.42 -3.27 -1.01
N MET A 163 2.22 -2.65 -1.86
CA MET A 163 3.30 -3.34 -2.55
C MET A 163 4.39 -3.79 -1.56
N LEU A 164 4.77 -5.06 -1.62
CA LEU A 164 5.93 -5.59 -0.90
C LEU A 164 7.13 -5.72 -1.82
N ALA A 165 6.92 -6.17 -3.06
CA ALA A 165 7.97 -6.29 -4.08
C ALA A 165 7.37 -6.20 -5.48
N LYS A 166 8.20 -5.82 -6.48
CA LYS A 166 7.79 -5.78 -7.89
C LYS A 166 7.52 -7.15 -8.51
N ASP A 167 8.16 -8.19 -7.99
CA ASP A 167 8.01 -9.57 -8.45
C ASP A 167 8.45 -10.56 -7.36
N ALA A 168 8.09 -11.83 -7.56
CA ALA A 168 8.42 -12.93 -6.65
C ALA A 168 9.94 -13.12 -6.45
N ALA A 169 10.74 -12.95 -7.50
CA ALA A 169 12.19 -13.11 -7.44
C ALA A 169 12.83 -12.06 -6.52
N SER A 170 12.41 -10.81 -6.66
CA SER A 170 12.85 -9.67 -5.86
C SER A 170 12.45 -9.84 -4.40
N TYR A 171 11.23 -10.34 -4.12
CA TYR A 171 10.80 -10.65 -2.76
C TYR A 171 11.72 -11.69 -2.11
N VAL A 172 11.92 -12.83 -2.79
CA VAL A 172 12.77 -13.93 -2.30
C VAL A 172 14.20 -13.46 -2.04
N HIS A 173 14.80 -12.73 -2.99
CA HIS A 173 16.16 -12.23 -2.85
C HIS A 173 16.30 -11.27 -1.66
N ALA A 174 15.38 -10.30 -1.52
CA ALA A 174 15.40 -9.37 -0.39
C ALA A 174 15.17 -10.06 0.95
N ALA A 175 14.28 -11.06 1.01
CA ALA A 175 14.02 -11.82 2.24
C ALA A 175 15.27 -12.55 2.76
N ILE A 176 16.05 -13.17 1.85
CA ILE A 176 17.31 -13.83 2.20
C ILE A 176 18.32 -12.82 2.77
N ILE A 177 18.45 -11.64 2.15
CA ILE A 177 19.35 -10.58 2.63
C ILE A 177 18.91 -10.07 4.01
N ARG A 178 17.60 -9.88 4.22
CA ARG A 178 17.05 -9.42 5.52
C ARG A 178 17.26 -10.45 6.63
N GLU A 179 17.17 -11.74 6.33
CA GLU A 179 17.53 -12.80 7.27
C GLU A 179 19.01 -12.72 7.64
N ASP A 180 19.91 -12.54 6.66
CA ASP A 180 21.36 -12.40 6.92
C ASP A 180 21.70 -11.14 7.72
N ALA A 181 20.95 -10.05 7.52
CA ALA A 181 21.08 -8.81 8.27
C ALA A 181 20.52 -8.88 9.71
N SER A 182 19.71 -9.90 10.03
CA SER A 182 19.07 -10.02 11.34
C SER A 182 20.10 -10.20 12.45
N PRO A 183 19.93 -9.60 13.63
CA PRO A 183 20.86 -9.79 14.76
C PRO A 183 20.95 -11.25 15.23
N ALA A 184 19.94 -12.09 14.93
CA ALA A 184 20.02 -13.54 15.14
C ALA A 184 21.16 -14.18 14.31
N SER A 185 21.40 -13.66 13.11
CA SER A 185 22.46 -14.10 12.19
C SER A 185 23.86 -13.69 12.62
N ALA A 186 23.98 -12.73 13.55
CA ALA A 186 25.25 -12.31 14.14
C ALA A 186 25.74 -13.26 15.26
N THR A 187 24.93 -14.24 15.67
CA THR A 187 25.34 -15.25 16.63
C THR A 187 26.21 -16.32 15.94
N THR A 188 27.30 -16.74 16.61
CA THR A 188 28.28 -17.71 16.08
C THR A 188 27.75 -19.15 16.04
N THR A 189 26.53 -19.37 16.54
CA THR A 189 25.83 -20.65 16.47
C THR A 189 25.23 -20.84 15.08
N PRO A 190 25.28 -22.04 14.49
CA PRO A 190 24.50 -22.37 13.30
C PRO A 190 23.02 -22.47 13.70
N GLU A 191 22.38 -21.34 13.97
CA GLU A 191 20.91 -21.30 13.97
C GLU A 191 20.45 -21.61 12.54
N PRO A 192 19.31 -22.31 12.38
CA PRO A 192 18.77 -22.54 11.05
C PRO A 192 18.47 -21.18 10.43
N TYR A 193 18.84 -21.03 9.17
CA TYR A 193 18.45 -19.93 8.28
C TYR A 193 17.22 -20.43 7.52
N PRO A 194 16.02 -20.44 8.13
CA PRO A 194 14.84 -21.04 7.51
C PRO A 194 14.49 -20.39 6.18
N VAL A 195 14.67 -19.07 6.03
CA VAL A 195 14.32 -18.35 4.79
C VAL A 195 15.29 -18.71 3.67
N ALA A 196 16.61 -18.59 3.90
CA ALA A 196 17.61 -18.99 2.92
C ALA A 196 17.53 -20.50 2.59
N GLY A 197 17.24 -21.33 3.60
CA GLY A 197 17.02 -22.77 3.44
C GLY A 197 15.81 -23.07 2.56
N ALA A 198 14.67 -22.39 2.79
CA ALA A 198 13.44 -22.55 2.04
C ALA A 198 13.56 -22.08 0.58
N ALA A 199 14.33 -21.03 0.32
CA ALA A 199 14.61 -20.58 -1.05
C ALA A 199 15.44 -21.60 -1.87
N GLY A 200 16.10 -22.56 -1.19
CA GLY A 200 16.74 -23.71 -1.81
C GLY A 200 17.89 -23.35 -2.75
N ALA A 201 18.08 -24.13 -3.82
CA ALA A 201 19.16 -23.91 -4.78
C ALA A 201 19.01 -22.59 -5.54
N ALA A 202 17.77 -22.18 -5.85
CA ALA A 202 17.48 -20.91 -6.51
C ALA A 202 17.88 -19.73 -5.62
N GLY A 203 17.57 -19.77 -4.32
CA GLY A 203 17.98 -18.73 -3.37
C GLY A 203 19.50 -18.61 -3.22
N ARG A 204 20.21 -19.74 -3.14
CA ARG A 204 21.69 -19.76 -3.09
C ARG A 204 22.35 -19.16 -4.33
N ALA A 205 21.69 -19.23 -5.48
CA ALA A 205 22.17 -18.59 -6.70
C ALA A 205 21.92 -17.07 -6.71
N MET A 206 20.96 -16.57 -5.92
CA MET A 206 20.64 -15.15 -5.81
C MET A 206 21.58 -14.42 -4.85
N TYR A 207 21.89 -15.02 -3.70
CA TYR A 207 22.67 -14.38 -2.64
C TYR A 207 23.54 -15.38 -1.88
N THR A 208 24.79 -15.03 -1.65
CA THR A 208 25.70 -15.80 -0.80
C THR A 208 25.72 -15.23 0.61
N ARG A 209 25.50 -16.08 1.61
CA ARG A 209 25.52 -15.67 3.03
C ARG A 209 26.82 -14.95 3.39
N GLY A 210 26.71 -13.85 4.13
CA GLY A 210 27.83 -13.01 4.54
C GLY A 210 28.27 -11.98 3.48
N GLU A 211 27.65 -11.96 2.30
CA GLU A 211 27.97 -10.98 1.27
C GLU A 211 27.62 -9.54 1.68
N LEU A 212 26.53 -9.34 2.43
CA LEU A 212 26.19 -8.06 3.06
C LEU A 212 27.27 -7.63 4.07
N ALA A 213 27.72 -8.56 4.93
CA ALA A 213 28.75 -8.28 5.93
C ALA A 213 30.12 -7.97 5.29
N ALA A 214 30.42 -8.60 4.15
CA ALA A 214 31.61 -8.34 3.35
C ALA A 214 31.50 -7.07 2.48
N SER A 215 30.31 -6.47 2.37
CA SER A 215 30.08 -5.28 1.56
C SER A 215 30.64 -4.01 2.22
N SER A 216 30.66 -2.91 1.47
CA SER A 216 31.05 -1.60 2.00
C SER A 216 30.05 -0.99 2.99
N MET A 217 28.90 -1.64 3.22
CA MET A 217 27.79 -1.10 4.03
C MET A 217 27.10 -2.21 4.86
N PRO A 218 27.83 -2.89 5.76
CA PRO A 218 27.30 -4.02 6.53
C PRO A 218 26.09 -3.62 7.41
N ASP A 219 26.08 -2.39 7.92
CA ASP A 219 25.00 -1.85 8.77
C ASP A 219 23.85 -1.20 7.98
N ARG A 220 23.81 -1.37 6.64
CA ARG A 220 22.79 -0.75 5.77
C ARG A 220 22.16 -1.75 4.81
N PRO A 221 21.41 -2.75 5.32
CA PRO A 221 20.73 -3.72 4.47
C PRO A 221 19.81 -3.05 3.45
N GLU A 222 19.15 -1.94 3.80
CA GLU A 222 18.23 -1.21 2.90
C GLU A 222 18.96 -0.66 1.67
N VAL A 223 20.21 -0.21 1.81
CA VAL A 223 21.00 0.30 0.69
C VAL A 223 21.60 -0.83 -0.14
N PHE A 224 21.97 -1.93 0.52
CA PHE A 224 22.45 -3.12 -0.17
C PHE A 224 21.35 -3.73 -1.04
N ILE A 225 20.13 -3.87 -0.50
CA ILE A 225 18.96 -4.36 -1.24
C ILE A 225 18.63 -3.43 -2.40
N LEU A 226 18.60 -2.11 -2.16
CA LEU A 226 18.39 -1.10 -3.19
C LEU A 226 19.34 -1.28 -4.39
N ARG A 227 20.63 -1.52 -4.11
CA ARG A 227 21.68 -1.62 -5.13
C ARG A 227 21.67 -2.96 -5.86
N ASN A 228 21.44 -4.07 -5.16
CA ASN A 228 21.65 -5.42 -5.68
C ASN A 228 20.35 -6.13 -6.11
N VAL A 229 19.20 -5.71 -5.59
CA VAL A 229 17.91 -6.35 -5.86
C VAL A 229 16.96 -5.39 -6.57
N GLY A 230 16.79 -4.20 -6.02
CA GLY A 230 15.86 -3.19 -6.53
C GLY A 230 15.19 -2.40 -5.42
N LYS A 231 14.17 -1.63 -5.78
CA LYS A 231 13.48 -0.71 -4.88
C LYS A 231 12.29 -1.40 -4.20
N PHE A 232 12.17 -1.21 -2.88
CA PHE A 232 11.10 -1.76 -2.06
C PHE A 232 10.48 -0.62 -1.24
N PRO A 233 9.15 -0.53 -1.13
CA PRO A 233 8.49 0.53 -0.36
C PRO A 233 9.04 0.70 1.06
N ASP A 234 9.09 -0.40 1.82
CA ASP A 234 9.53 -0.37 3.22
C ASP A 234 11.00 0.06 3.37
N ASP A 235 11.88 -0.34 2.45
CA ASP A 235 13.29 0.07 2.48
C ASP A 235 13.44 1.57 2.14
N MET A 236 12.65 2.09 1.20
CA MET A 236 12.62 3.51 0.83
C MET A 236 12.10 4.38 1.98
N GLU A 237 11.01 3.96 2.63
CA GLU A 237 10.47 4.61 3.82
C GLU A 237 11.47 4.56 4.99
N ALA A 238 12.12 3.41 5.20
CA ALA A 238 13.12 3.25 6.25
C ALA A 238 14.34 4.16 6.03
N MET A 239 14.79 4.35 4.79
CA MET A 239 15.86 5.31 4.46
C MET A 239 15.46 6.74 4.80
N ALA A 240 14.24 7.18 4.42
CA ALA A 240 13.75 8.52 4.74
C ALA A 240 13.67 8.74 6.26
N LEU A 241 13.08 7.79 6.99
CA LEU A 241 12.95 7.85 8.45
C LEU A 241 14.30 7.77 9.17
N ARG A 242 15.30 7.11 8.57
CA ARG A 242 16.64 6.99 9.16
C ARG A 242 17.33 8.34 9.36
N HIS A 243 17.07 9.33 8.50
CA HIS A 243 17.60 10.68 8.68
C HIS A 243 17.13 11.33 9.97
N LEU A 244 16.00 10.88 10.52
CA LEU A 244 15.40 11.37 11.76
C LEU A 244 15.75 10.49 12.98
N ARG A 245 16.39 9.33 12.77
CA ARG A 245 16.76 8.41 13.86
C ARG A 245 17.85 9.05 14.74
N GLY A 246 17.72 8.84 16.06
CA GLY A 246 18.62 9.39 17.08
C GLY A 246 18.05 10.62 17.81
N VAL A 247 17.15 11.34 17.14
CA VAL A 247 16.49 12.55 17.66
C VAL A 247 15.49 12.22 18.78
N GLU A 248 14.74 11.12 18.64
CA GLU A 248 13.76 10.67 19.63
C GLU A 248 14.39 10.20 20.96
N LYS A 249 15.63 9.72 20.94
CA LYS A 249 16.33 9.27 22.16
C LYS A 249 16.78 10.44 23.04
N GLU A 250 16.94 11.62 22.46
CA GLU A 250 17.48 12.80 23.15
C GLU A 250 16.41 13.84 23.50
N GLY A 251 15.14 13.61 23.13
CA GLY A 251 14.05 14.60 23.34
C GLY A 251 14.27 15.92 22.61
N ALA A 252 15.24 15.97 21.69
CA ALA A 252 15.59 17.13 20.90
C ALA A 252 14.72 17.18 19.63
N SER A 253 14.51 18.38 19.08
CA SER A 253 13.90 18.54 17.76
C SER A 253 14.92 18.13 16.68
N PRO A 254 14.51 17.45 15.59
CA PRO A 254 15.44 17.07 14.53
C PRO A 254 16.13 18.30 13.95
N SER A 255 17.42 18.19 13.64
CA SER A 255 18.13 19.30 12.99
C SER A 255 17.47 19.63 11.66
N GLN A 256 17.54 20.91 11.24
CA GLN A 256 16.99 21.31 9.94
C GLN A 256 17.61 20.51 8.79
N SER A 257 18.89 20.14 8.88
CA SER A 257 19.55 19.30 7.86
C SER A 257 19.00 17.86 7.83
N ALA A 258 18.68 17.28 8.99
CA ALA A 258 18.04 15.97 9.10
C ALA A 258 16.64 15.99 8.49
N VAL A 259 15.84 17.02 8.81
CA VAL A 259 14.51 17.24 8.24
C VAL A 259 14.58 17.38 6.73
N THR A 260 15.47 18.24 6.20
CA THR A 260 15.65 18.40 4.75
C THR A 260 16.02 17.08 4.09
N SER A 261 16.95 16.32 4.66
CA SER A 261 17.39 15.04 4.08
C SER A 261 16.26 14.00 4.06
N ALA A 262 15.44 13.94 5.12
CA ALA A 262 14.28 13.06 5.19
C ALA A 262 13.23 13.42 4.13
N LEU A 263 12.93 14.72 3.98
CA LEU A 263 11.94 15.21 3.00
C LEU A 263 12.40 15.01 1.56
N VAL A 264 13.68 15.29 1.26
CA VAL A 264 14.25 15.02 -0.09
C VAL A 264 14.19 13.52 -0.41
N THR A 265 14.46 12.65 0.56
CA THR A 265 14.38 11.20 0.35
C THR A 265 12.93 10.73 0.15
N ALA A 266 11.97 11.30 0.89
CA ALA A 266 10.55 11.01 0.73
C ALA A 266 10.01 11.49 -0.63
N GLU A 267 10.41 12.67 -1.09
CA GLU A 267 10.04 13.19 -2.42
C GLU A 267 10.68 12.37 -3.55
N TRP A 268 11.95 11.96 -3.39
CA TRP A 268 12.61 11.07 -4.35
C TRP A 268 11.85 9.74 -4.48
N TYR A 269 11.46 9.14 -3.36
CA TYR A 269 10.62 7.93 -3.35
C TYR A 269 9.27 8.16 -4.04
N ALA A 270 8.61 9.28 -3.75
CA ALA A 270 7.29 9.61 -4.30
C ALA A 270 7.26 9.78 -5.83
N ASN A 271 8.39 10.18 -6.42
CA ASN A 271 8.52 10.43 -7.87
C ASN A 271 9.24 9.29 -8.62
N ASP A 272 9.50 8.16 -7.97
CA ASP A 272 10.25 7.08 -8.58
C ASP A 272 9.39 6.25 -9.54
N ARG A 273 9.88 6.07 -10.77
CA ARG A 273 9.19 5.28 -11.81
C ARG A 273 8.97 3.81 -11.42
N ALA A 274 9.76 3.27 -10.49
CA ALA A 274 9.55 1.90 -10.01
C ALA A 274 8.19 1.70 -9.30
N PHE A 275 7.55 2.79 -8.88
CA PHE A 275 6.27 2.79 -8.17
C PHE A 275 5.17 3.53 -8.95
N GLU A 276 5.33 3.72 -10.26
CA GLU A 276 4.30 4.32 -11.09
C GLU A 276 2.98 3.52 -10.98
N GLY A 277 1.86 4.22 -10.77
CA GLY A 277 0.55 3.62 -10.53
C GLY A 277 0.27 3.18 -9.08
N TRP A 278 1.22 3.39 -8.17
CA TRP A 278 1.05 3.17 -6.73
C TRP A 278 0.95 4.49 -5.97
N ALA A 279 -0.10 4.64 -5.16
CA ALA A 279 -0.30 5.84 -4.36
C ALA A 279 0.51 5.85 -3.04
N GLY A 280 0.93 4.68 -2.56
CA GLY A 280 1.69 4.53 -1.31
C GLY A 280 2.89 5.48 -1.15
N PRO A 281 3.77 5.63 -2.15
CA PRO A 281 4.89 6.57 -2.10
C PRO A 281 4.48 8.04 -1.90
N GLN A 282 3.49 8.50 -2.66
CA GLN A 282 2.97 9.87 -2.55
C GLN A 282 2.25 10.08 -1.21
N ALA A 283 1.50 9.08 -0.74
CA ALA A 283 0.86 9.11 0.57
C ALA A 283 1.89 9.15 1.71
N PHE A 284 3.00 8.41 1.60
CA PHE A 284 4.11 8.51 2.55
C PHE A 284 4.72 9.90 2.58
N ASN A 285 4.98 10.50 1.40
CA ASN A 285 5.50 11.85 1.30
C ASN A 285 4.55 12.89 1.92
N ALA A 286 3.24 12.79 1.66
CA ALA A 286 2.22 13.65 2.26
C ALA A 286 2.23 13.57 3.80
N ARG A 287 2.30 12.35 4.35
CA ARG A 287 2.41 12.14 5.81
C ARG A 287 3.69 12.73 6.39
N MET A 288 4.81 12.57 5.70
CA MET A 288 6.09 13.15 6.12
C MET A 288 6.04 14.68 6.13
N LEU A 289 5.51 15.32 5.08
CA LEU A 289 5.32 16.76 5.02
C LEU A 289 4.42 17.27 6.15
N PHE A 290 3.31 16.58 6.40
CA PHE A 290 2.39 16.93 7.47
C PHE A 290 3.05 16.84 8.85
N ALA A 291 3.78 15.74 9.12
CA ALA A 291 4.50 15.54 10.38
C ALA A 291 5.58 16.60 10.63
N MET A 292 6.13 17.20 9.57
CA MET A 292 7.13 18.28 9.64
C MET A 292 6.51 19.69 9.65
N GLY A 293 5.19 19.80 9.77
CA GLY A 293 4.47 21.09 9.85
C GLY A 293 4.28 21.80 8.49
N ARG A 294 4.51 21.11 7.37
CA ARG A 294 4.35 21.65 6.00
C ARG A 294 2.97 21.32 5.45
N ALA A 295 1.92 21.84 6.10
CA ALA A 295 0.54 21.41 5.86
C ALA A 295 0.03 21.67 4.43
N ASP A 296 0.39 22.79 3.81
CA ASP A 296 -0.06 23.10 2.44
C ASP A 296 0.57 22.16 1.40
N GLU A 297 1.87 21.86 1.54
CA GLU A 297 2.55 20.90 0.67
C GLU A 297 2.06 19.47 0.91
N ALA A 298 1.75 19.13 2.17
CA ALA A 298 1.13 17.84 2.50
C ALA A 298 -0.24 17.68 1.83
N ARG A 299 -1.04 18.76 1.78
CA ARG A 299 -2.34 18.77 1.09
C ARG A 299 -2.16 18.50 -0.40
N ASP A 300 -1.21 19.16 -1.04
CA ASP A 300 -0.96 18.98 -2.48
C ASP A 300 -0.42 17.57 -2.78
N ALA A 301 0.51 17.06 -1.96
CA ALA A 301 1.00 15.69 -2.08
C ALA A 301 -0.13 14.65 -1.87
N ALA A 302 -1.05 14.88 -0.95
CA ALA A 302 -2.21 14.00 -0.74
C ALA A 302 -3.16 13.99 -1.95
N ARG A 303 -3.38 15.14 -2.60
CA ARG A 303 -4.14 15.21 -3.86
C ARG A 303 -3.44 14.44 -4.97
N VAL A 304 -2.12 14.62 -5.10
CA VAL A 304 -1.32 13.86 -6.07
C VAL A 304 -1.41 12.35 -5.79
N ALA A 305 -1.38 11.92 -4.53
CA ALA A 305 -1.55 10.50 -4.18
C ALA A 305 -2.89 9.95 -4.68
N LEU A 306 -4.00 10.69 -4.52
CA LEU A 306 -5.33 10.29 -4.98
C LEU A 306 -5.49 10.40 -6.51
N SER A 307 -4.78 11.32 -7.17
CA SER A 307 -4.83 11.49 -8.63
C SER A 307 -3.94 10.51 -9.39
N THR A 308 -2.76 10.17 -8.85
CA THR A 308 -1.79 9.25 -9.50
C THR A 308 -2.09 7.78 -9.22
N ALA A 309 -2.92 7.50 -8.22
CA ALA A 309 -3.43 6.18 -7.93
C ALA A 309 -4.19 5.60 -9.12
N ALA A 310 -3.70 4.47 -9.68
CA ALA A 310 -4.51 3.67 -10.59
C ALA A 310 -5.83 3.25 -9.92
N CYS A 311 -5.77 2.95 -8.62
CA CYS A 311 -6.88 2.75 -7.69
C CYS A 311 -6.41 3.19 -6.28
N TRP A 312 -7.31 3.79 -5.49
CA TRP A 312 -7.04 4.29 -4.14
C TRP A 312 -6.75 3.18 -3.12
N ASP A 313 -7.07 1.93 -3.47
CA ASP A 313 -6.64 0.72 -2.78
C ASP A 313 -5.12 0.65 -2.58
N THR A 314 -4.32 1.32 -3.41
CA THR A 314 -2.85 1.33 -3.35
C THR A 314 -2.22 2.32 -2.39
N VAL A 315 -3.02 3.17 -1.74
CA VAL A 315 -2.53 4.07 -0.68
C VAL A 315 -1.95 3.26 0.48
N GLY A 316 -2.45 2.03 0.63
CA GLY A 316 -1.96 1.04 1.55
C GLY A 316 -3.02 0.58 2.54
N THR A 317 -2.67 -0.50 3.22
CA THR A 317 -3.52 -1.21 4.18
C THR A 317 -3.56 -0.58 5.57
N GLU A 318 -2.65 0.34 5.87
CA GLU A 318 -2.42 0.92 7.20
C GLU A 318 -2.64 2.43 7.18
N ARG A 319 -2.78 3.04 8.37
CA ARG A 319 -2.79 4.50 8.63
C ARG A 319 -4.04 5.28 8.16
N GLY A 320 -5.06 4.61 7.64
CA GLY A 320 -6.34 5.24 7.28
C GLY A 320 -6.56 5.38 5.77
N GLY A 321 -5.65 4.85 4.95
CA GLY A 321 -5.86 4.59 3.52
C GLY A 321 -6.29 5.83 2.73
N ALA A 322 -7.23 5.64 1.81
CA ALA A 322 -7.74 6.70 0.96
C ALA A 322 -8.49 7.80 1.73
N ALA A 323 -9.22 7.43 2.79
CA ALA A 323 -9.97 8.38 3.61
C ALA A 323 -9.05 9.36 4.36
N GLU A 324 -7.92 8.88 4.89
CA GLU A 324 -6.89 9.73 5.49
C GLU A 324 -6.32 10.72 4.45
N MET A 325 -6.01 10.24 3.25
CA MET A 325 -5.49 11.10 2.18
C MET A 325 -6.52 12.12 1.72
N ALA A 326 -7.80 11.75 1.63
CA ALA A 326 -8.88 12.68 1.31
C ALA A 326 -9.00 13.79 2.35
N ALA A 327 -8.95 13.44 3.64
CA ALA A 327 -8.96 14.41 4.74
C ALA A 327 -7.74 15.35 4.69
N LEU A 328 -6.54 14.80 4.48
CA LEU A 328 -5.30 15.58 4.36
C LEU A 328 -5.32 16.51 3.14
N ALA A 329 -5.91 16.06 2.03
CA ALA A 329 -6.15 16.83 0.82
C ALA A 329 -7.23 17.93 0.97
N GLY A 330 -7.91 17.98 2.13
CA GLY A 330 -9.00 18.92 2.41
C GLY A 330 -10.25 18.64 1.59
N LEU A 331 -10.49 17.38 1.26
CA LEU A 331 -11.66 16.93 0.50
C LEU A 331 -12.75 16.44 1.46
N ASP A 332 -14.01 16.62 1.08
CA ASP A 332 -15.13 16.10 1.87
C ASP A 332 -15.25 14.58 1.65
N ALA A 333 -14.74 13.80 2.61
CA ALA A 333 -14.80 12.34 2.58
C ALA A 333 -16.23 11.78 2.68
N ARG A 334 -17.26 12.63 2.89
CA ARG A 334 -18.67 12.23 2.76
C ARG A 334 -19.11 12.08 1.32
N MET A 335 -18.41 12.71 0.38
CA MET A 335 -18.66 12.53 -1.04
C MET A 335 -18.32 11.09 -1.45
N GLY A 336 -19.04 10.58 -2.46
CA GLY A 336 -18.74 9.27 -3.01
C GLY A 336 -17.42 9.26 -3.79
N ALA A 337 -16.78 8.09 -3.90
CA ALA A 337 -15.49 7.94 -4.56
C ALA A 337 -15.49 8.44 -6.02
N ARG A 338 -16.57 8.17 -6.76
CA ARG A 338 -16.73 8.64 -8.14
C ARG A 338 -16.77 10.17 -8.24
N GLU A 339 -17.48 10.82 -7.33
CA GLU A 339 -17.62 12.27 -7.28
C GLU A 339 -16.29 12.94 -6.92
N LEU A 340 -15.60 12.39 -5.93
CA LEU A 340 -14.26 12.84 -5.53
C LEU A 340 -13.23 12.66 -6.66
N ARG A 341 -13.28 11.54 -7.38
CA ARG A 341 -12.40 11.30 -8.54
C ARG A 341 -12.69 12.30 -9.66
N GLU A 342 -13.95 12.54 -9.99
CA GLU A 342 -14.32 13.55 -10.98
C GLU A 342 -13.82 14.95 -10.57
N MET A 343 -14.00 15.33 -9.31
CA MET A 343 -13.48 16.59 -8.79
C MET A 343 -11.96 16.69 -8.91
N LEU A 344 -11.21 15.61 -8.64
CA LEU A 344 -9.75 15.58 -8.77
C LEU A 344 -9.29 15.65 -10.23
N GLU A 345 -10.01 15.03 -11.16
CA GLU A 345 -9.66 14.99 -12.58
C GLU A 345 -10.04 16.29 -13.32
N THR A 346 -11.19 16.89 -12.99
CA THR A 346 -11.73 18.04 -13.73
C THR A 346 -11.67 19.35 -12.93
N GLY A 347 -11.18 19.33 -11.70
CA GLY A 347 -11.24 20.48 -10.76
C GLY A 347 -12.67 20.81 -10.30
N GLY A 348 -13.63 19.91 -10.50
CA GLY A 348 -15.06 20.11 -10.23
C GLY A 348 -15.75 21.14 -11.12
N GLU A 349 -17.02 21.42 -10.83
CA GLU A 349 -17.87 22.33 -11.64
C GLU A 349 -17.33 23.77 -11.70
N ALA A 350 -16.65 24.24 -10.65
CA ALA A 350 -16.06 25.58 -10.64
C ALA A 350 -14.89 25.72 -11.62
N HIS A 351 -14.05 24.69 -11.75
CA HIS A 351 -12.95 24.69 -12.72
C HIS A 351 -13.48 24.48 -14.16
N LYS A 352 -14.49 23.62 -14.36
CA LYS A 352 -15.20 23.49 -15.65
C LYS A 352 -15.82 24.81 -16.09
N ALA A 353 -16.49 25.54 -15.18
CA ALA A 353 -17.07 26.85 -15.46
C ALA A 353 -16.01 27.91 -15.77
N ALA A 354 -14.88 27.92 -15.05
CA ALA A 354 -13.76 28.80 -15.34
C ALA A 354 -13.08 28.49 -16.69
N ALA A 355 -12.90 27.20 -17.01
CA ALA A 355 -12.35 26.75 -18.29
C ALA A 355 -13.29 27.10 -19.46
N ALA A 356 -14.61 26.91 -19.31
CA ALA A 356 -15.60 27.31 -20.29
C ALA A 356 -15.62 28.84 -20.51
N ALA A 357 -15.50 29.62 -19.43
CA ALA A 357 -15.41 31.08 -19.49
C ALA A 357 -14.11 31.59 -20.15
N MET A 358 -13.03 30.80 -20.10
CA MET A 358 -11.75 31.08 -20.78
C MET A 358 -11.77 30.64 -22.25
N ALA A 359 -12.40 29.51 -22.57
CA ALA A 359 -12.57 29.02 -23.94
C ALA A 359 -13.38 29.99 -24.81
N GLY A 360 -14.38 30.67 -24.22
CA GLY A 360 -15.12 31.76 -24.87
C GLY A 360 -14.32 33.04 -25.15
N ARG A 361 -13.03 33.10 -24.80
CA ARG A 361 -12.14 34.27 -25.01
C ARG A 361 -11.03 34.03 -26.04
N ILE A 362 -10.92 32.83 -26.61
CA ILE A 362 -9.96 32.55 -27.69
C ILE A 362 -10.67 32.81 -29.03
N PRO A 363 -10.25 33.80 -29.85
CA PRO A 363 -10.83 33.97 -31.17
C PRO A 363 -10.54 32.74 -32.03
N GLU A 364 -11.61 32.14 -32.59
CA GLU A 364 -11.54 31.07 -33.57
C GLU A 364 -10.72 31.53 -34.79
N ASN A 365 -9.44 31.18 -34.83
CA ASN A 365 -8.71 31.19 -36.08
C ASN A 365 -7.64 30.11 -36.10
N VAL A 366 -8.06 28.84 -36.05
CA VAL A 366 -7.36 27.72 -36.70
C VAL A 366 -8.41 26.69 -37.16
N GLY A 367 -8.70 26.69 -38.45
CA GLY A 367 -9.19 25.56 -39.26
C GLY A 367 -10.18 24.59 -38.63
N ALA A 368 -11.47 24.92 -38.70
CA ALA A 368 -12.55 23.93 -38.60
C ALA A 368 -12.46 22.93 -39.76
N SER A 369 -11.99 21.72 -39.49
CA SER A 369 -12.33 20.53 -40.27
C SER A 369 -12.77 19.43 -39.31
N GLY A 370 -14.07 19.39 -39.05
CA GLY A 370 -14.70 18.43 -38.15
C GLY A 370 -16.20 18.59 -38.21
N GLY A 371 -16.81 18.01 -39.25
CA GLY A 371 -18.26 17.95 -39.37
C GLY A 371 -18.92 17.20 -38.21
N PRO A 372 -20.25 17.31 -38.05
CA PRO A 372 -20.98 16.71 -36.94
C PRO A 372 -20.78 15.19 -36.97
N ARG A 373 -20.23 14.64 -35.87
CA ARG A 373 -20.16 13.19 -35.66
C ARG A 373 -21.59 12.67 -35.54
N GLY A 374 -22.06 12.02 -36.60
CA GLY A 374 -23.21 11.12 -36.54
C GLY A 374 -22.97 9.99 -35.55
N GLU A 375 -24.07 9.38 -35.12
CA GLU A 375 -24.15 8.18 -34.29
C GLU A 375 -23.27 7.06 -34.88
N GLY A 376 -22.01 7.01 -34.45
CA GLY A 376 -21.03 5.99 -34.81
C GLY A 376 -20.51 5.39 -33.51
N GLY A 377 -20.61 4.07 -33.39
CA GLY A 377 -20.23 3.33 -32.19
C GLY A 377 -18.87 3.75 -31.64
N MET A 378 -18.78 3.81 -30.32
CA MET A 378 -17.53 4.09 -29.59
C MET A 378 -16.46 3.08 -30.03
N SER A 379 -15.24 3.55 -30.32
CA SER A 379 -14.14 2.64 -30.66
C SER A 379 -13.88 1.66 -29.52
N GLU A 380 -13.49 0.42 -29.82
CA GLU A 380 -13.24 -0.63 -28.82
C GLU A 380 -12.25 -0.20 -27.73
N GLU A 381 -11.24 0.58 -28.09
CA GLU A 381 -10.26 1.15 -27.17
C GLU A 381 -10.88 2.15 -26.18
N THR A 382 -11.85 2.93 -26.65
CA THR A 382 -12.60 3.87 -25.81
C THR A 382 -13.51 3.11 -24.85
N SER A 383 -14.25 2.11 -25.33
CA SER A 383 -15.14 1.27 -24.50
C SER A 383 -14.36 0.52 -23.42
N ARG A 384 -13.20 -0.05 -23.76
CA ARG A 384 -12.30 -0.69 -22.78
C ARG A 384 -11.80 0.29 -21.72
N GLY A 385 -11.45 1.51 -22.11
CA GLY A 385 -11.02 2.56 -21.20
C GLY A 385 -12.12 3.02 -20.23
N TYR A 386 -13.39 3.00 -20.65
CA TYR A 386 -14.52 3.24 -19.76
C TYR A 386 -14.73 2.09 -18.78
N ALA A 387 -14.73 0.85 -19.26
CA ALA A 387 -14.95 -0.32 -18.41
C ALA A 387 -13.83 -0.48 -17.37
N THR A 388 -12.57 -0.25 -17.75
CA THR A 388 -11.45 -0.26 -16.79
C THR A 388 -11.58 0.83 -15.72
N ARG A 389 -12.10 2.02 -16.07
CA ARG A 389 -12.39 3.08 -15.10
C ARG A 389 -13.56 2.73 -14.17
N ALA A 390 -14.57 2.02 -14.67
CA ALA A 390 -15.67 1.53 -13.85
C ALA A 390 -15.16 0.53 -12.79
N ALA A 391 -14.30 -0.42 -13.18
CA ALA A 391 -13.64 -1.33 -12.24
C ALA A 391 -12.83 -0.57 -11.18
N ALA A 392 -12.07 0.46 -11.58
CA ALA A 392 -11.32 1.29 -10.64
C ALA A 392 -12.24 2.03 -9.66
N ALA A 393 -13.34 2.60 -10.13
CA ALA A 393 -14.30 3.32 -9.28
C ALA A 393 -14.95 2.41 -8.22
N ALA A 394 -15.27 1.16 -8.57
CA ALA A 394 -15.80 0.18 -7.62
C ALA A 394 -14.75 -0.17 -6.53
N LEU A 395 -13.48 -0.32 -6.91
CA LEU A 395 -12.40 -0.54 -5.94
C LEU A 395 -12.15 0.70 -5.06
N ASP A 396 -12.25 1.90 -5.63
CA ASP A 396 -12.10 3.16 -4.92
C ASP A 396 -13.20 3.37 -3.88
N ALA A 397 -14.44 2.97 -4.17
CA ALA A 397 -15.56 3.08 -3.25
C ALA A 397 -15.31 2.28 -1.96
N VAL A 398 -14.78 1.06 -2.07
CA VAL A 398 -14.39 0.24 -0.92
C VAL A 398 -13.15 0.82 -0.21
N ALA A 399 -12.15 1.26 -0.97
CA ALA A 399 -10.92 1.83 -0.40
C ALA A 399 -11.15 3.14 0.37
N LEU A 400 -12.09 3.98 -0.12
CA LEU A 400 -12.51 5.20 0.55
C LEU A 400 -13.44 4.91 1.73
N GLY A 401 -14.37 3.96 1.57
CA GLY A 401 -15.35 3.60 2.59
C GLY A 401 -16.25 4.76 3.00
N SER A 402 -16.60 5.64 2.05
CA SER A 402 -17.44 6.81 2.33
C SER A 402 -18.84 6.38 2.76
N GLU A 403 -19.46 7.12 3.68
CA GLU A 403 -20.85 6.85 4.10
C GLU A 403 -21.82 6.89 2.90
N ALA A 404 -21.56 7.76 1.91
CA ALA A 404 -22.38 7.86 0.72
C ALA A 404 -22.28 6.63 -0.19
N ASP A 405 -21.10 6.02 -0.32
CA ASP A 405 -20.93 4.80 -1.11
C ASP A 405 -21.47 3.58 -0.37
N VAL A 406 -21.29 3.52 0.95
CA VAL A 406 -21.89 2.48 1.80
C VAL A 406 -23.43 2.55 1.74
N ALA A 407 -24.02 3.74 1.80
CA ALA A 407 -25.47 3.92 1.68
C ALA A 407 -26.02 3.48 0.32
N ARG A 408 -25.19 3.45 -0.73
CA ARG A 408 -25.52 2.94 -2.07
C ARG A 408 -25.17 1.46 -2.26
N GLY A 409 -24.57 0.81 -1.26
CA GLY A 409 -24.15 -0.60 -1.30
C GLY A 409 -22.79 -0.87 -1.95
N ALA A 410 -22.06 0.16 -2.39
CA ALA A 410 -20.85 0.02 -3.22
C ALA A 410 -19.51 0.13 -2.44
N GLY A 411 -19.54 0.44 -1.13
CA GLY A 411 -18.33 0.73 -0.34
C GLY A 411 -18.16 -0.09 0.95
N GLU A 412 -19.02 -1.09 1.21
CA GLU A 412 -19.01 -1.82 2.48
C GLU A 412 -17.92 -2.90 2.57
N SER A 413 -17.66 -3.61 1.46
CA SER A 413 -16.68 -4.71 1.44
C SER A 413 -16.17 -5.00 0.04
N TRP A 414 -15.04 -5.70 -0.04
CA TRP A 414 -14.50 -6.20 -1.32
C TRP A 414 -15.46 -7.17 -2.02
N GLU A 415 -16.27 -7.91 -1.26
CA GLU A 415 -17.25 -8.85 -1.83
C GLU A 415 -18.32 -8.13 -2.64
N ASN A 416 -18.80 -6.98 -2.16
CA ASN A 416 -19.79 -6.18 -2.87
C ASN A 416 -19.25 -5.64 -4.20
N ALA A 417 -17.95 -5.31 -4.25
CA ALA A 417 -17.31 -4.79 -5.46
C ALA A 417 -17.00 -5.87 -6.51
N ARG A 418 -16.96 -7.17 -6.16
CA ARG A 418 -16.54 -8.24 -7.09
C ARG A 418 -17.40 -8.31 -8.34
N GLU A 419 -18.72 -8.21 -8.20
CA GLU A 419 -19.63 -8.34 -9.34
C GLU A 419 -19.46 -7.19 -10.34
N GLU A 420 -19.37 -5.96 -9.83
CA GLU A 420 -19.15 -4.76 -10.65
C GLU A 420 -17.78 -4.79 -11.32
N VAL A 421 -16.71 -5.10 -10.57
CA VAL A 421 -15.34 -5.21 -11.11
C VAL A 421 -15.24 -6.34 -12.15
N GLY A 422 -15.86 -7.48 -11.88
CA GLY A 422 -15.87 -8.62 -12.79
C GLY A 422 -16.61 -8.32 -14.09
N SER A 423 -17.79 -7.71 -14.00
CA SER A 423 -18.58 -7.29 -15.16
C SER A 423 -17.84 -6.26 -16.00
N ALA A 424 -17.25 -5.26 -15.35
CA ALA A 424 -16.43 -4.24 -16.00
C ALA A 424 -15.22 -4.85 -16.74
N TYR A 425 -14.52 -5.83 -16.16
CA TYR A 425 -13.45 -6.52 -16.89
C TYR A 425 -13.97 -7.42 -18.02
N GLY A 426 -15.16 -7.98 -17.89
CA GLY A 426 -15.84 -8.70 -18.98
C GLY A 426 -16.08 -7.80 -20.19
N GLU A 427 -16.67 -6.62 -19.96
CA GLU A 427 -16.91 -5.59 -20.97
C GLU A 427 -15.60 -5.05 -21.58
N ALA A 428 -14.53 -4.99 -20.80
CA ALA A 428 -13.20 -4.61 -21.27
C ALA A 428 -12.54 -5.66 -22.19
N GLY A 429 -13.16 -6.84 -22.36
CA GLY A 429 -12.62 -7.96 -23.13
C GLY A 429 -11.58 -8.78 -22.36
N LEU A 430 -11.54 -8.67 -21.02
CA LEU A 430 -10.59 -9.37 -20.15
C LEU A 430 -11.27 -10.58 -19.48
N ALA A 431 -11.80 -11.50 -20.30
CA ALA A 431 -12.60 -12.63 -19.82
C ALA A 431 -11.91 -13.50 -18.75
N GLY A 432 -10.61 -13.76 -18.89
CA GLY A 432 -9.84 -14.51 -17.90
C GLY A 432 -9.77 -13.81 -16.54
N LEU A 433 -9.55 -12.48 -16.55
CA LEU A 433 -9.51 -11.68 -15.34
C LEU A 433 -10.90 -11.50 -14.73
N ALA A 434 -11.94 -11.33 -15.55
CA ALA A 434 -13.33 -11.28 -15.10
C ALA A 434 -13.71 -12.58 -14.38
N ALA A 435 -13.41 -13.74 -14.98
CA ALA A 435 -13.65 -15.04 -14.37
C ALA A 435 -12.85 -15.22 -13.07
N PHE A 436 -11.61 -14.73 -13.03
CA PHE A 436 -10.83 -14.70 -11.79
C PHE A 436 -11.53 -13.84 -10.72
N VAL A 437 -11.94 -12.62 -11.02
CA VAL A 437 -12.58 -11.72 -10.04
C VAL A 437 -13.89 -12.30 -9.48
N LEU A 438 -14.72 -12.86 -10.34
CA LEU A 438 -16.04 -13.40 -10.00
C LEU A 438 -15.98 -14.74 -9.25
N ARG A 439 -14.86 -15.46 -9.35
CA ARG A 439 -14.66 -16.71 -8.62
C ARG A 439 -14.41 -16.42 -7.14
N ARG A 440 -15.24 -17.01 -6.28
CA ARG A 440 -15.00 -17.07 -4.84
C ARG A 440 -13.97 -18.15 -4.55
#